data_AF-A0A2G9TJU5-F1
#
_entry.id   AF-A0A2G9TJU5-F1
#
_cell.length_a   1.000
_cell.length_b   1.000
_cell.length_c   1.000
_cell.angle_alpha   90.00
_cell.angle_beta   90.00
_cell.angle_gamma   90.00
#
_symmetry.space_group_name_H-M   'P 1'
#
loop_
_entity.id
_entity.type
_entity.pdbx_description
1 polymer ?
#
loop_
_entity_poly.entity_id
_entity_poly.type
_entity_poly.pdbx_seq_one_letter_code
_entity_poly.pdbx_strand_id
1 'polypeptide(L)'
;LYSMLIHSCYIEDGAGQRYQVIDEDGCSLDHYILRTPKYDPDRLTATVDAFMMKFPDRSSVDFQCAIQVCSKLDQNCTAIT
;
A
#
# COMPACT_ATOMS: atom_id res chain seq x y z
N LEU A 1 5.10 -4.78 20.43
CA LEU A 1 3.82 -4.14 20.81
C LEU A 1 3.36 -3.12 19.76
N TYR A 2 3.71 -3.32 18.48
CA TYR A 2 3.33 -2.40 17.39
C TYR A 2 2.80 -3.22 16.21
N SER A 3 1.99 -2.58 15.38
CA SER A 3 1.56 -3.05 14.06
C SER A 3 1.64 -1.90 13.07
N MET A 4 1.74 -2.24 11.78
CA MET A 4 1.72 -1.27 10.71
C MET A 4 0.51 -1.48 9.79
N LEU A 5 0.08 -0.40 9.15
CA LEU A 5 -0.88 -0.38 8.06
C LEU A 5 -0.29 0.43 6.90
N ILE A 6 -0.12 -0.23 5.77
CA ILE A 6 0.15 0.36 4.48
C ILE A 6 -1.20 0.76 3.88
N HIS A 7 -1.36 2.05 3.58
CA HIS A 7 -2.58 2.61 3.03
C HIS A 7 -2.27 3.77 2.08
N SER A 8 -3.29 4.26 1.38
CA SER A 8 -3.21 5.41 0.47
C SER A 8 -2.03 5.27 -0.50
N CYS A 9 -2.00 4.18 -1.26
CA CYS A 9 -0.94 3.92 -2.22
C CYS A 9 -1.28 4.46 -3.61
N TYR A 10 -0.27 5.00 -4.29
CA TYR A 10 -0.37 5.60 -5.60
C TYR A 10 0.68 5.02 -6.56
N ILE A 11 0.28 4.89 -7.81
CA ILE A 11 1.18 4.66 -8.95
C ILE A 11 1.35 5.99 -9.68
N GLU A 12 2.60 6.39 -9.89
CA GLU A 12 2.96 7.61 -10.59
C GLU A 12 3.78 7.29 -11.85
N ASP A 13 3.52 8.01 -12.93
CA ASP A 13 4.16 7.79 -14.24
C ASP A 13 5.40 8.68 -14.50
N GLY A 14 5.88 9.36 -13.45
CA GLY A 14 6.99 10.31 -13.52
C GLY A 14 6.67 11.63 -14.23
N ALA A 15 5.49 11.77 -14.85
CA ALA A 15 5.04 12.99 -15.54
C ALA A 15 3.97 13.75 -14.74
N GLY A 16 3.76 13.37 -13.48
CA GLY A 16 2.83 14.02 -12.55
C GLY A 16 1.43 13.43 -12.57
N GLN A 17 1.15 12.40 -13.37
CA GLN A 17 -0.11 11.67 -13.29
C GLN A 17 0.00 10.60 -12.20
N ARG A 18 -0.94 10.61 -11.26
CA ARG A 18 -1.00 9.64 -10.16
C ARG A 18 -2.35 8.96 -10.07
N TYR A 19 -2.35 7.68 -9.72
CA TYR A 19 -3.55 6.87 -9.57
C TYR A 19 -3.53 6.12 -8.25
N GLN A 20 -4.62 6.21 -7.49
CA GLN A 20 -4.73 5.47 -6.23
C GLN A 20 -5.01 4.00 -6.50
N VAL A 21 -4.23 3.12 -5.88
CA VAL A 21 -4.36 1.66 -6.04
C VAL A 21 -4.64 0.95 -4.72
N ILE A 22 -4.37 1.59 -3.59
CA ILE A 22 -4.78 1.14 -2.25
C ILE A 22 -5.47 2.32 -1.56
N ASP A 23 -6.64 2.07 -0.98
CA ASP A 23 -7.42 3.06 -0.24
C ASP A 23 -6.85 3.38 1.15
N GLU A 24 -7.53 4.26 1.89
CA GLU A 24 -7.12 4.69 3.23
C GLU A 24 -7.23 3.57 4.27
N ASP A 25 -8.03 2.53 4.00
CA ASP A 25 -8.21 1.37 4.85
C ASP A 25 -7.21 0.24 4.53
N GLY A 26 -6.31 0.46 3.56
CA GLY A 26 -5.31 -0.52 3.14
C GLY A 26 -5.86 -1.58 2.18
N CYS A 27 -7.06 -1.38 1.62
CA CYS A 27 -7.68 -2.28 0.66
C CYS A 27 -7.31 -1.87 -0.78
N SER A 28 -7.05 -2.87 -1.62
CA SER A 28 -6.78 -2.61 -3.04
C SER A 28 -8.04 -2.15 -3.77
N LEU A 29 -7.91 -1.09 -4.56
CA LEU A 29 -8.96 -0.55 -5.43
C LEU A 29 -9.05 -1.28 -6.77
N ASP A 30 -7.94 -1.89 -7.20
CA ASP A 30 -7.87 -2.72 -8.40
C ASP A 30 -6.91 -3.90 -8.19
N HIS A 31 -7.49 -5.09 -8.00
CA HIS A 31 -6.73 -6.32 -7.73
C HIS A 31 -5.93 -6.86 -8.91
N TYR A 32 -6.18 -6.36 -10.14
CA TYR A 32 -5.39 -6.74 -11.31
C TYR A 32 -4.05 -5.99 -11.36
N ILE A 33 -4.04 -4.73 -10.90
CA ILE A 33 -2.84 -3.89 -10.87
C ILE A 33 -2.00 -4.20 -9.62
N LEU A 34 -2.62 -4.13 -8.46
CA LEU A 34 -1.95 -4.35 -7.18
C LEU A 34 -2.95 -4.97 -6.20
N ARG A 35 -2.68 -6.18 -5.70
CA ARG A 35 -3.57 -6.84 -4.74
C ARG A 35 -3.49 -6.17 -3.36
N THR A 36 -4.45 -6.47 -2.48
CA THR A 36 -4.37 -6.05 -1.08
C THR A 36 -3.11 -6.64 -0.43
N PRO A 37 -2.25 -5.82 0.24
CA PRO A 37 -1.06 -6.31 0.92
C PRO A 37 -1.41 -7.35 1.98
N LYS A 38 -0.64 -8.43 2.02
CA LYS A 38 -0.75 -9.48 3.04
C LYS A 38 0.26 -9.21 4.14
N TYR A 39 -0.21 -9.23 5.38
CA TYR A 39 0.63 -9.01 6.55
C TYR A 39 1.03 -10.33 7.17
N ASP A 40 2.27 -10.40 7.64
CA ASP A 40 2.74 -11.51 8.47
C ASP A 40 2.06 -11.49 9.84
N PRO A 41 2.11 -12.59 10.61
CA PRO A 41 1.43 -12.68 11.90
C PRO A 41 1.84 -11.60 12.93
N ASP A 42 3.08 -11.10 12.86
CA ASP A 42 3.53 -10.01 13.73
C ASP A 42 3.01 -8.63 13.30
N ARG A 43 2.50 -8.51 12.07
CA ARG A 43 2.05 -7.29 11.38
C ARG A 43 3.09 -6.19 11.30
N LEU A 44 4.36 -6.57 11.18
CA LEU A 44 5.49 -5.64 10.93
C LEU A 44 6.11 -5.85 9.55
N THR A 45 5.68 -6.89 8.84
CA THR A 45 6.03 -7.15 7.45
C THR A 45 4.76 -7.27 6.63
N ALA A 46 4.76 -6.68 5.43
CA ALA A 46 3.67 -6.78 4.48
C ALA A 46 4.24 -7.04 3.09
N THR A 47 3.58 -7.92 2.35
CA THR A 47 3.99 -8.34 1.01
C THR A 47 2.82 -8.21 0.04
N VAL A 48 3.11 -7.76 -1.18
CA VAL A 48 2.13 -7.68 -2.25
C VAL A 48 2.78 -8.09 -3.57
N ASP A 49 2.07 -8.90 -4.34
CA ASP A 49 2.45 -9.24 -5.70
C ASP A 49 1.93 -8.13 -6.64
N ALA A 50 2.85 -7.50 -7.37
CA ALA A 50 2.54 -6.49 -8.37
C ALA A 50 2.87 -7.02 -9.77
N PHE A 51 1.91 -6.95 -10.69
CA PHE A 51 2.17 -7.24 -12.10
C PHE A 51 2.63 -5.96 -12.79
N MET A 52 3.95 -5.78 -12.92
CA MET A 52 4.51 -4.62 -13.61
C MET A 52 4.47 -4.81 -15.13
N MET A 53 3.62 -4.03 -15.79
CA MET A 53 3.70 -3.79 -17.23
C MET A 53 4.45 -2.48 -17.47
N LYS A 54 5.49 -2.51 -18.31
CA LYS A 54 6.22 -1.30 -18.71
C LYS A 54 5.43 -0.58 -19.81
N PHE A 55 5.12 0.70 -19.62
CA PHE A 55 4.58 1.53 -20.70
C PHE A 55 5.69 1.85 -21.73
N PRO A 56 5.42 1.76 -23.04
CA PRO A 56 6.44 2.01 -24.08
C PRO A 56 7.09 3.39 -23.99
N ASP A 57 6.32 4.40 -23.56
CA ASP A 57 6.71 5.82 -23.60
C ASP A 57 7.09 6.40 -22.23
N ARG A 58 7.09 5.59 -21.16
CA ARG A 58 7.48 6.02 -19.80
C ARG A 58 8.76 5.31 -19.36
N SER A 59 9.69 6.09 -18.82
CA SER A 59 11.01 5.61 -18.37
C SER A 59 10.99 4.94 -16.99
N SER A 60 10.04 5.31 -16.13
CA SER A 60 9.88 4.77 -14.78
C SER A 60 8.41 4.73 -14.38
N VAL A 61 8.11 3.88 -13.40
CA VAL A 61 6.83 3.82 -12.70
C VAL A 61 7.17 3.79 -11.22
N ASP A 62 6.64 4.75 -10.46
CA ASP A 62 6.93 4.90 -9.04
C ASP A 62 5.71 4.47 -8.22
N PHE A 63 5.95 3.68 -7.18
CA PHE A 63 4.94 3.27 -6.21
C PHE A 63 5.19 4.01 -4.90
N GLN A 64 4.20 4.78 -4.44
CA GLN A 64 4.29 5.54 -3.19
C GLN A 64 3.13 5.16 -2.28
N CYS A 65 3.43 4.85 -1.02
CA CYS A 65 2.43 4.47 -0.01
C CYS A 65 2.67 5.24 1.29
N ALA A 66 1.59 5.54 2.00
CA ALA A 66 1.67 5.95 3.39
C ALA A 66 1.76 4.70 4.29
N ILE A 67 2.50 4.82 5.40
CA ILE A 67 2.62 3.77 6.41
C ILE A 67 2.26 4.38 7.76
N GLN A 68 1.19 3.86 8.36
CA GLN A 68 0.81 4.18 9.73
C GLN A 68 1.34 3.08 10.66
N VAL A 69 2.06 3.48 11.71
CA VAL A 69 2.55 2.58 12.75
C VAL A 69 1.80 2.89 14.05
N CYS A 70 1.26 1.86 14.68
CA CYS A 70 0.37 1.98 15.84
C CYS A 70 0.78 1.02 16.95
N SER A 71 0.65 1.46 18.20
CA SER A 71 0.86 0.60 19.36
C SER A 71 -0.36 -0.32 19.55
N LYS A 72 -0.12 -1.62 19.70
CA LYS A 72 -1.17 -2.62 19.99
C LYS A 72 -1.81 -2.42 21.38
N LEU A 73 -1.23 -1.56 22.22
CA LEU A 73 -1.76 -1.23 23.56
C LEU A 73 -2.67 0.01 23.54
N ASP A 74 -2.68 0.77 22.46
CA ASP A 74 -3.48 1.99 22.35
C ASP A 74 -4.87 1.65 21.81
N GLN A 75 -5.90 1.95 22.60
CA GLN A 75 -7.31 1.69 22.24
C GLN A 75 -7.77 2.55 21.05
N ASN A 76 -7.11 3.67 20.77
CA ASN A 76 -7.40 4.48 19.59
C ASN A 76 -6.81 3.90 18.30
N CYS A 77 -5.88 2.94 18.42
CA CYS A 77 -5.25 2.25 17.28
C CYS A 77 -5.95 0.90 16.94
N THR A 78 -7.01 0.52 17.67
CA THR A 78 -7.66 -0.79 17.50
C THR A 78 -8.33 -0.96 16.13
N ALA A 79 -8.73 0.13 15.47
CA ALA A 79 -9.34 0.09 14.12
C ALA A 79 -8.36 -0.36 13.02
N ILE A 80 -7.05 -0.37 13.30
CA ILE A 80 -5.97 -0.70 12.36
C ILE A 80 -5.51 -2.17 12.55
N THR A 81 -5.99 -2.82 13.61
CA THR A 81 -5.59 -4.17 14.01
C THR A 81 -6.63 -5.19 13.60
#